data_AF-A0A0A9XE67-F1
#
_entry.id   AF-A0A0A9XE67-F1
#
_cell.length_a   1.000
_cell.length_b   1.000
_cell.length_c   1.000
_cell.angle_alpha   90.00
_cell.angle_beta   90.00
_cell.angle_gamma   90.00
#
_symmetry.space_group_name_H-M   'P 1'
#
loop_
_entity.id
_entity.type
_entity.pdbx_description
1 polymer ?
#
loop_
_entity_poly.entity_id
_entity_poly.type
_entity_poly.pdbx_seq_one_letter_code
_entity_poly.pdbx_strand_id
1 'polypeptide(L)'
;MRDKKCTPDVQITFQPFTISNDGTSPLHEAHGCQFVLRLLRPRSRGVIGRNGSIDPRYFTHEDDARVLQDAVLFVKNDIAKRPSIASIVDTLVAERLESSGVNGGSCANYVDLQTHGVHNTSHLYVCDGSTLPFPISGALTPYKLALADIFVDTLKQR
;
A
#
# COMPACT_ATOMS: atom_id res chain seq x y z
N MET A 1 -1.96 21.48 25.31
CA MET A 1 -1.13 20.51 24.56
C MET A 1 -2.04 19.83 23.56
N ARG A 2 -1.89 20.08 22.26
CA ARG A 2 -2.63 19.32 21.25
C ARG A 2 -1.94 17.98 21.13
N ASP A 3 -2.66 16.89 21.42
CA ASP A 3 -2.17 15.54 21.22
C ASP A 3 -1.55 15.44 19.82
N LYS A 4 -0.27 15.07 19.77
CA LYS A 4 0.40 14.69 18.52
C LYS A 4 -0.47 13.57 17.95
N LYS A 5 -1.24 13.86 16.88
CA LYS A 5 -1.96 12.82 16.13
C LYS A 5 -0.92 11.78 15.73
N CYS A 6 -0.95 10.62 16.37
CA CYS A 6 -0.13 9.48 16.00
C CYS A 6 -0.63 9.02 14.64
N THR A 7 0.11 9.31 13.58
CA THR A 7 -0.25 8.88 12.23
C THR A 7 -0.08 7.36 12.16
N PRO A 8 -1.09 6.58 11.76
CA PRO A 8 -1.03 5.12 11.81
C PRO A 8 0.00 4.59 10.82
N ASP A 9 0.87 3.67 11.24
CA ASP A 9 1.92 3.10 10.38
C ASP A 9 1.47 1.86 9.60
N VAL A 10 0.46 1.15 10.10
CA VAL A 10 -0.13 -0.04 9.48
C VAL A 10 -1.64 0.12 9.36
N GLN A 11 -2.19 -0.28 8.21
CA GLN A 11 -3.61 -0.52 8.05
C GLN A 11 -3.88 -2.01 8.23
N ILE A 12 -4.87 -2.33 9.06
CA ILE A 12 -5.39 -3.68 9.25
C ILE A 12 -6.76 -3.74 8.58
N THR A 13 -6.92 -4.65 7.62
CA THR A 13 -8.20 -4.86 6.91
C THR A 13 -8.71 -6.25 7.22
N PHE A 14 -9.91 -6.36 7.78
CA PHE A 14 -10.60 -7.63 7.91
C PHE A 14 -11.34 -7.94 6.61
N GLN A 15 -11.11 -9.12 6.05
CA GLN A 15 -11.75 -9.59 4.82
C GLN A 15 -12.40 -10.95 5.10
N PRO A 16 -13.73 -11.00 5.26
CA PRO A 16 -14.44 -12.27 5.28
C PRO A 16 -14.46 -12.85 3.86
N PHE A 17 -14.30 -14.16 3.73
CA PHE A 17 -14.47 -14.82 2.44
C PHE A 17 -15.14 -16.18 2.62
N THR A 18 -15.95 -16.53 1.63
CA THR A 18 -16.60 -17.84 1.52
C THR A 18 -15.79 -18.82 0.68
N ILE A 19 -14.54 -18.49 0.35
CA ILE A 19 -13.71 -19.19 -0.64
C ILE A 19 -12.69 -20.09 0.08
N SER A 20 -12.36 -21.24 -0.50
CA SER A 20 -11.22 -22.06 -0.07
C SER A 20 -9.91 -21.25 -0.05
N ASN A 21 -8.93 -21.64 0.78
CA ASN A 21 -7.65 -20.94 0.98
C ASN A 21 -6.78 -20.76 -0.30
N ASP A 22 -7.14 -21.41 -1.40
CA ASP A 22 -6.52 -21.29 -2.72
C ASP A 22 -7.31 -20.36 -3.68
N GLY A 23 -8.45 -19.81 -3.27
CA GLY A 23 -9.23 -18.85 -4.05
C GLY A 23 -10.08 -19.45 -5.17
N THR A 24 -10.21 -20.77 -5.25
CA THR A 24 -10.76 -21.43 -6.46
C THR A 24 -12.23 -21.82 -6.36
N SER A 25 -12.80 -21.99 -5.17
CA SER A 25 -14.21 -22.39 -5.02
C SER A 25 -14.86 -21.90 -3.72
N PRO A 26 -16.12 -21.42 -3.76
CA PRO A 26 -16.86 -21.12 -2.56
C PRO A 26 -17.18 -22.41 -1.78
N LEU A 27 -16.87 -22.42 -0.48
CA LEU A 27 -17.25 -23.49 0.45
C LEU A 27 -18.60 -23.11 1.05
N HIS A 28 -19.63 -23.92 0.76
CA HIS A 28 -21.02 -23.65 1.20
C HIS A 28 -21.20 -23.68 2.73
N GLU A 29 -20.28 -24.29 3.49
CA GLU A 29 -20.44 -24.55 4.92
C GLU A 29 -19.24 -24.08 5.79
N ALA A 30 -18.14 -23.61 5.17
CA ALA A 30 -16.96 -23.13 5.90
C ALA A 30 -16.74 -21.64 5.63
N HIS A 31 -16.80 -20.84 6.69
CA HIS A 31 -16.52 -19.41 6.63
C HIS A 31 -15.06 -19.16 6.99
N GLY A 32 -14.34 -18.50 6.09
CA GLY A 32 -12.97 -18.05 6.33
C GLY A 32 -12.91 -16.54 6.52
N CYS A 33 -11.79 -16.07 7.06
CA CYS A 33 -11.44 -14.67 6.99
C CYS A 33 -9.92 -14.51 6.93
N GLN A 34 -9.48 -13.34 6.47
CA GLN A 34 -8.10 -12.92 6.58
C GLN A 34 -8.01 -11.51 7.14
N PHE A 35 -6.92 -11.26 7.85
CA PHE A 35 -6.48 -9.93 8.18
C PHE A 35 -5.35 -9.56 7.23
N VAL A 36 -5.57 -8.54 6.41
CA VAL A 36 -4.54 -7.98 5.53
C VAL A 36 -3.90 -6.81 6.25
N LEU A 37 -2.61 -6.95 6.57
CA LEU A 37 -1.81 -5.91 7.21
C LEU A 37 -0.94 -5.22 6.15
N ARG A 38 -1.06 -3.90 6.06
CA ARG A 38 -0.35 -3.09 5.06
C ARG A 38 0.42 -1.95 5.71
N LEU A 39 1.74 -1.89 5.51
CA LEU A 39 2.53 -0.71 5.83
C LEU A 39 2.05 0.49 5.00
N LEU A 40 1.72 1.59 5.68
CA LEU A 40 1.16 2.79 5.03
C LEU A 40 2.22 3.75 4.51
N ARG A 41 3.40 3.78 5.15
CA ARG A 41 4.51 4.66 4.79
C ARG A 41 5.85 3.92 4.94
N PRO A 42 6.08 2.86 4.15
CA PRO A 42 7.33 2.11 4.22
C PRO A 42 8.52 3.03 3.94
N ARG A 43 9.64 2.77 4.60
CA ARG A 43 10.90 3.52 4.44
C ARG A 43 11.83 2.87 3.43
N SER A 44 11.73 1.56 3.21
CA SER A 44 12.40 0.86 2.12
C SER A 44 12.07 1.50 0.76
N ARG A 45 13.07 1.55 -0.13
CA ARG A 45 12.95 2.12 -1.48
C ARG A 45 13.50 1.15 -2.50
N GLY A 46 12.64 0.73 -3.42
CA GLY A 46 13.01 -0.07 -4.58
C GLY A 46 13.48 0.77 -5.76
N VAL A 47 13.92 0.09 -6.82
CA VAL A 47 14.38 0.70 -8.06
C VAL A 47 13.90 -0.11 -9.27
N ILE A 48 13.58 0.60 -10.36
CA ILE A 48 13.32 0.01 -11.67
C ILE A 48 14.54 0.30 -12.56
N GLY A 49 15.22 -0.75 -13.00
CA GLY A 49 16.38 -0.65 -13.88
C GLY A 49 16.00 -0.31 -15.31
N ARG A 50 16.95 0.25 -16.08
CA ARG A 50 16.75 0.60 -17.49
C ARG A 50 16.41 -0.59 -18.38
N ASN A 51 16.82 -1.80 -17.99
CA ASN A 51 16.52 -3.06 -18.67
C ASN A 51 15.15 -3.64 -18.25
N GLY A 52 14.34 -2.90 -17.48
CA GLY A 52 13.07 -3.37 -16.95
C GLY A 52 13.20 -4.26 -15.70
N SER A 53 14.39 -4.45 -15.14
CA SER A 53 14.53 -5.16 -13.88
C SER A 53 13.83 -4.40 -12.75
N ILE A 54 13.21 -5.12 -11.83
CA ILE A 54 12.55 -4.54 -10.66
C ILE A 54 13.24 -5.12 -9.42
N ASP A 55 13.88 -4.26 -8.65
CA ASP A 55 14.40 -4.60 -7.33
C ASP A 55 13.58 -3.84 -6.28
N PRO A 56 12.59 -4.48 -5.64
CA PRO A 56 11.70 -3.81 -4.71
C PRO A 56 12.37 -3.44 -3.38
N ARG A 57 13.49 -4.10 -3.02
CA ARG A 57 14.22 -3.86 -1.77
C ARG A 57 13.35 -3.85 -0.52
N TYR A 58 12.34 -4.72 -0.46
CA TYR A 58 11.48 -4.84 0.72
C TYR A 58 12.31 -5.12 1.98
N PHE A 59 11.95 -4.47 3.09
CA PHE A 59 12.59 -4.64 4.41
C PHE A 59 14.08 -4.29 4.47
N THR A 60 14.61 -3.54 3.50
CA THR A 60 15.94 -2.92 3.61
C THR A 60 16.06 -1.89 4.73
N HIS A 61 14.94 -1.37 5.25
CA HIS A 61 14.89 -0.56 6.45
C HIS A 61 14.25 -1.37 7.58
N GLU A 62 14.96 -1.55 8.70
CA GLU A 62 14.56 -2.43 9.82
C GLU A 62 13.20 -2.07 10.43
N ASP A 63 12.88 -0.78 10.55
CA ASP A 63 11.59 -0.32 11.06
C ASP A 63 10.39 -0.86 10.26
N ASP A 64 10.51 -1.10 8.96
CA ASP A 64 9.40 -1.60 8.15
C ASP A 64 9.02 -3.02 8.59
N ALA A 65 10.02 -3.88 8.81
CA ALA A 65 9.81 -5.24 9.28
C ALA A 65 9.30 -5.24 10.74
N ARG A 66 9.91 -4.43 11.61
CA ARG A 66 9.54 -4.34 13.02
C ARG A 66 8.09 -3.91 13.21
N VAL A 67 7.69 -2.81 12.56
CA VAL A 67 6.33 -2.28 12.67
C VAL A 67 5.29 -3.26 12.13
N LEU A 68 5.60 -3.94 11.03
CA LEU A 68 4.70 -4.95 10.47
C LEU A 68 4.56 -6.15 11.42
N GLN A 69 5.68 -6.61 12.01
CA GLN A 69 5.69 -7.70 12.99
C GLN A 69 4.88 -7.35 14.25
N ASP A 70 5.03 -6.12 14.76
CA ASP A 70 4.24 -5.62 15.90
C ASP A 70 2.74 -5.66 15.59
N ALA A 71 2.35 -5.28 14.36
CA ALA A 71 0.96 -5.33 13.93
C ALA A 71 0.44 -6.76 13.78
N VAL A 72 1.26 -7.70 13.28
CA VAL A 72 0.92 -9.13 13.22
C VAL A 72 0.68 -9.68 14.64
N LEU A 73 1.57 -9.35 15.58
CA LEU A 73 1.42 -9.75 16.98
C LEU A 73 0.14 -9.18 17.60
N PHE A 74 -0.16 -7.91 17.35
CA PHE A 74 -1.40 -7.27 17.80
C PHE A 74 -2.64 -7.97 17.22
N VAL A 75 -2.66 -8.33 15.94
CA VAL A 75 -3.79 -9.08 15.36
C VAL A 75 -3.93 -10.44 16.05
N LYS A 76 -2.84 -11.20 16.20
CA LYS A 76 -2.86 -12.57 16.77
C LYS A 76 -3.22 -12.58 18.25
N ASN A 77 -2.72 -11.61 19.01
CA ASN A 77 -2.88 -11.60 20.46
C ASN A 77 -4.15 -10.86 20.91
N ASP A 78 -4.59 -9.84 20.18
CA ASP A 78 -5.63 -8.93 20.66
C ASP A 78 -6.89 -8.91 19.80
N ILE A 79 -6.79 -9.08 18.47
CA ILE A 79 -7.96 -9.03 17.58
C ILE A 79 -8.55 -10.41 17.38
N ALA A 80 -7.74 -11.39 17.01
CA ALA A 80 -8.20 -12.75 16.70
C ALA A 80 -8.80 -13.45 17.92
N LYS A 81 -8.35 -13.10 19.14
CA LYS A 81 -8.86 -13.66 20.39
C LYS A 81 -10.14 -13.00 20.90
N ARG A 82 -10.64 -11.94 20.25
CA ARG A 82 -11.89 -11.31 20.68
C ARG A 82 -13.06 -12.28 20.48
N PRO A 83 -14.02 -12.39 21.41
CA PRO A 83 -15.11 -13.37 21.30
C PRO A 83 -15.89 -13.30 19.98
N SER A 84 -16.07 -12.09 19.44
CA SER A 84 -16.75 -11.87 18.16
C SER A 84 -15.98 -12.36 16.92
N ILE A 85 -14.67 -12.57 17.05
CA ILE A 85 -13.79 -13.05 15.97
C ILE A 85 -13.40 -14.51 16.21
N ALA A 86 -13.12 -14.90 17.45
CA ALA A 86 -12.76 -16.27 17.82
C ALA A 86 -13.85 -17.30 17.49
N SER A 87 -15.12 -16.86 17.42
CA SER A 87 -16.23 -17.70 16.95
C SER A 87 -16.21 -17.98 15.44
N ILE A 88 -15.43 -17.22 14.68
CA ILE A 88 -15.26 -17.34 13.21
C ILE A 88 -13.87 -17.92 12.90
N VAL A 89 -12.87 -17.58 13.71
CA VAL A 89 -11.46 -17.95 13.52
C VAL A 89 -11.09 -19.03 14.53
N ASP A 90 -11.24 -20.29 14.13
CA ASP A 90 -10.88 -21.43 14.97
C ASP A 90 -9.37 -21.72 14.91
N THR A 91 -8.77 -21.69 13.71
CA THR A 91 -7.35 -22.01 13.50
C THR A 91 -6.71 -21.08 12.47
N LEU A 92 -5.49 -20.61 12.76
CA LEU A 92 -4.65 -19.91 11.78
C LEU A 92 -4.16 -20.90 10.72
N VAL A 93 -4.58 -20.70 9.46
CA VAL A 93 -4.20 -21.60 8.37
C VAL A 93 -2.84 -21.23 7.77
N ALA A 94 -2.57 -19.94 7.58
CA ALA A 94 -1.33 -19.48 6.96
C ALA A 94 -1.01 -18.02 7.33
N GLU A 95 0.27 -17.68 7.28
CA GLU A 95 0.78 -16.31 7.34
C GLU A 95 1.62 -16.09 6.06
N ARG A 96 1.29 -15.07 5.25
CA ARG A 96 1.92 -14.81 3.96
C ARG A 96 2.35 -13.35 3.86
N LEU A 97 3.50 -13.12 3.22
CA LEU A 97 4.00 -11.79 2.89
C LEU A 97 3.85 -11.57 1.39
N GLU A 98 3.15 -10.50 1.03
CA GLU A 98 2.85 -10.15 -0.36
C GLU A 98 3.07 -8.65 -0.60
N SER A 99 3.28 -8.28 -1.86
CA SER A 99 3.28 -6.87 -2.24
C SER A 99 1.87 -6.30 -2.11
N SER A 100 1.75 -5.08 -1.56
CA SER A 100 0.44 -4.43 -1.37
C SER A 100 -0.22 -3.94 -2.67
N GLY A 101 0.43 -4.11 -3.83
CA GLY A 101 -0.05 -3.63 -5.12
C GLY A 101 -0.05 -2.10 -5.27
N VAL A 102 0.47 -1.37 -4.29
CA VAL A 102 0.63 0.09 -4.34
C VAL A 102 2.03 0.44 -4.81
N ASN A 103 2.13 0.90 -6.06
CA ASN A 103 3.38 1.28 -6.70
C ASN A 103 3.39 2.78 -7.01
N GLY A 104 4.54 3.44 -6.86
CA GLY A 104 4.66 4.86 -7.19
C GLY A 104 6.05 5.44 -6.92
N GLY A 105 6.24 6.70 -7.31
CA GLY A 105 7.43 7.49 -7.02
C GLY A 105 8.67 7.21 -7.87
N SER A 106 8.59 6.31 -8.87
CA SER A 106 9.73 5.96 -9.73
C SER A 106 10.26 7.12 -10.57
N CYS A 107 9.43 8.14 -10.83
CA CYS A 107 9.77 9.31 -11.65
C CYS A 107 9.79 10.63 -10.86
N ALA A 108 9.55 10.61 -9.54
CA ALA A 108 9.37 11.82 -8.73
C ALA A 108 10.56 12.79 -8.77
N ASN A 109 11.79 12.28 -8.96
CA ASN A 109 13.00 13.11 -9.06
C ASN A 109 13.31 13.62 -10.48
N TYR A 110 12.54 13.18 -11.48
CA TYR A 110 12.75 13.51 -12.90
C TYR A 110 11.68 14.45 -13.45
N VAL A 111 10.71 14.83 -12.62
CA VAL A 111 9.54 15.60 -13.00
C VAL A 111 9.41 16.80 -12.05
N ASP A 112 9.10 17.96 -12.59
CA ASP A 112 8.69 19.11 -11.80
C ASP A 112 7.24 18.89 -11.32
N LEU A 113 7.05 18.80 -10.00
CA LEU A 113 5.74 18.49 -9.41
C LEU A 113 4.71 19.60 -9.54
N GLN A 114 5.12 20.84 -9.84
CA GLN A 114 4.18 21.94 -10.10
C GLN A 114 3.69 21.93 -11.55
N THR A 115 4.53 21.51 -12.47
CA THR A 115 4.24 21.59 -13.90
C THR A 115 3.99 20.25 -14.56
N HIS A 116 4.25 19.15 -13.86
CA HIS A 116 4.27 17.78 -14.35
C HIS A 116 5.24 17.52 -15.50
N GLY A 117 6.12 18.49 -15.82
CA GLY A 117 7.06 18.42 -16.94
C GLY A 117 8.30 17.61 -16.60
N VAL A 118 8.77 16.80 -17.54
CA VAL A 118 10.03 16.06 -17.40
C VAL A 118 11.20 17.03 -17.54
N HIS A 119 12.13 17.00 -16.59
CA HIS A 119 13.32 17.86 -16.60
C HIS A 119 14.10 17.71 -17.91
N ASN A 120 14.64 18.82 -18.43
CA ASN A 120 15.43 18.88 -19.66
C ASN A 120 14.69 18.43 -20.94
N THR A 121 13.36 18.51 -20.94
CA THR A 121 12.55 18.23 -22.13
C THR A 121 11.58 19.37 -22.40
N SER A 122 11.18 19.52 -23.65
CA SER A 122 10.03 20.34 -24.03
C SER A 122 8.85 19.43 -24.34
N HIS A 123 7.67 19.77 -23.81
CA HIS A 123 6.40 19.09 -24.09
C HIS A 123 6.27 17.62 -23.66
N LEU A 124 7.13 17.11 -22.78
CA LEU A 124 6.96 15.79 -22.16
C LEU A 124 6.52 15.95 -20.71
N TYR A 125 5.47 15.21 -20.35
CA TYR A 125 4.84 15.29 -19.03
C TYR A 125 4.57 13.89 -18.48
N VAL A 126 4.51 13.77 -17.15
CA VAL A 126 4.13 12.53 -16.46
C VAL A 126 3.06 12.86 -15.42
N CYS A 127 1.95 12.14 -15.49
CA CYS A 127 0.78 12.36 -14.62
C CYS A 127 0.18 11.03 -14.16
N ASP A 128 0.96 10.23 -13.45
CA ASP A 128 0.48 9.00 -12.82
C ASP A 128 1.14 8.79 -11.45
N GLY A 129 0.98 7.61 -10.86
CA GLY A 129 1.56 7.30 -9.54
C GLY A 129 3.09 7.39 -9.48
N SER A 130 3.80 7.40 -10.62
CA SER A 130 5.26 7.50 -10.66
C SER A 130 5.78 8.85 -10.18
N THR A 131 4.97 9.91 -10.20
CA THR A 131 5.38 11.25 -9.73
C THR A 131 5.22 11.45 -8.23
N LEU A 132 4.65 10.49 -7.51
CA LEU A 132 4.45 10.61 -6.06
C LEU A 132 5.78 10.79 -5.32
N PRO A 133 6.02 11.92 -4.63
CA PRO A 133 7.29 12.16 -3.95
C PRO A 133 7.44 11.31 -2.68
N PHE A 134 6.33 10.85 -2.11
CA PHE A 134 6.31 10.09 -0.87
C PHE A 134 5.23 8.99 -0.93
N PRO A 135 5.40 7.89 -0.15
CA PRO A 135 4.36 6.89 0.01
C PRO A 135 3.06 7.49 0.55
N ILE A 136 1.93 7.00 0.04
CA ILE A 136 0.59 7.43 0.44
C ILE A 136 -0.08 6.38 1.34
N SER A 137 -0.88 6.83 2.30
CA SER A 137 -1.54 5.94 3.26
C SER A 137 -2.88 5.36 2.77
N GLY A 138 -3.20 5.50 1.48
CA GLY A 138 -4.49 5.14 0.90
C GLY A 138 -4.39 4.17 -0.28
N ALA A 139 -5.51 3.99 -0.98
CA ALA A 139 -5.49 3.39 -2.31
C ALA A 139 -4.90 4.39 -3.31
N LEU A 140 -4.24 3.92 -4.36
CA LEU A 140 -3.59 4.78 -5.35
C LEU A 140 -4.59 5.47 -6.29
N THR A 141 -5.77 4.87 -6.51
CA THR A 141 -6.76 5.35 -7.49
C THR A 141 -7.26 6.78 -7.21
N PRO A 142 -7.71 7.14 -5.99
CA PRO A 142 -8.14 8.52 -5.72
C PRO A 142 -7.03 9.55 -5.96
N TYR A 143 -5.78 9.20 -5.65
CA TYR A 143 -4.63 10.08 -5.91
C TYR A 143 -4.38 10.26 -7.40
N LYS A 144 -4.46 9.18 -8.20
CA LYS A 144 -4.32 9.26 -9.65
C LYS A 144 -5.40 10.14 -10.28
N LEU A 145 -6.64 10.04 -9.81
CA LEU A 145 -7.75 10.88 -10.29
C LEU A 145 -7.51 12.36 -9.96
N ALA A 146 -7.11 12.66 -8.72
CA ALA A 146 -6.79 14.03 -8.32
C ALA A 146 -5.57 14.60 -9.09
N LEU A 147 -4.54 13.79 -9.32
CA LEU A 147 -3.38 14.19 -10.13
C LEU A 147 -3.78 14.52 -11.57
N ALA A 148 -4.65 13.69 -12.18
CA ALA A 148 -5.15 13.93 -13.53
C ALA A 148 -5.92 15.25 -13.62
N ASP A 149 -6.76 15.57 -12.63
CA ASP A 149 -7.53 16.81 -12.59
C ASP A 149 -6.61 18.05 -12.51
N ILE A 150 -5.64 18.02 -11.59
CA ILE A 150 -4.62 19.09 -11.44
C ILE A 150 -3.81 19.27 -12.73
N PHE A 151 -3.45 18.18 -13.39
CA PHE A 151 -2.67 18.25 -14.62
C PHE A 151 -3.46 18.88 -15.77
N VAL A 152 -4.75 18.56 -15.91
CA VAL A 152 -5.62 19.20 -16.91
C VAL A 152 -5.71 20.70 -16.69
N ASP A 153 -5.84 21.14 -15.44
CA ASP A 153 -5.87 22.57 -15.12
C ASP A 153 -4.53 23.26 -15.40
N THR A 154 -3.42 22.59 -15.09
CA THR A 154 -2.06 23.09 -15.40
C THR A 154 -1.85 23.27 -16.91
N LEU A 155 -2.39 22.37 -17.74
CA LEU A 155 -2.29 22.48 -19.20
C LEU A 155 -3.13 23.63 -19.76
N LYS A 156 -4.30 23.92 -19.18
CA LYS A 156 -5.16 25.04 -19.64
C LYS A 156 -4.57 26.42 -19.35
N GLN A 157 -3.67 26.51 -18.38
CA GLN A 157 -3.01 27.75 -17.98
C GLN A 157 -1.74 28.06 -18.81
N ARG A 158 -1.35 27.16 -19.71
CA ARG A 158 -0.17 27.27 -20.59
C ARG A 158 -0.58 27.63 -22.01
#